data_AF-A0A200QL39-F1
#
_entry.id   AF-A0A200QL39-F1
#
_cell.length_a   1.000
_cell.length_b   1.000
_cell.length_c   1.000
_cell.angle_alpha   90.00
_cell.angle_beta   90.00
_cell.angle_gamma   90.00
#
_symmetry.space_group_name_H-M   'P 1'
#
loop_
_entity.id
_entity.type
_entity.pdbx_description
1 polymer ?
#
loop_
_entity_poly.entity_id
_entity_poly.type
_entity_poly.pdbx_seq_one_letter_code
_entity_poly.pdbx_strand_id
1 'polypeptide(L)'
;MGLLLETCCLLLHNIFTVTGTLKGYDQLLNLVLDEAIEFLRDPDDPLKTTDQTRRLGLIVCRGTAVMLVSPTDGTDEIANPFIQPDGA
;
A
#
# COMPACT_ATOMS: atom_id res chain seq x y z
N MET A 1 -19.52 -15.56 0.67
CA MET A 1 -18.19 -16.19 0.56
C MET A 1 -17.54 -15.56 -0.66
N GLY A 2 -16.58 -14.66 -0.44
CA GLY A 2 -15.93 -13.84 -1.48
C GLY A 2 -16.23 -12.34 -1.30
N LEU A 3 -15.18 -11.51 -1.21
CA LEU A 3 -15.15 -10.03 -1.22
C LEU A 3 -15.09 -9.24 0.11
N LEU A 4 -14.82 -9.82 1.30
CA LEU A 4 -14.70 -8.99 2.53
C LEU A 4 -13.40 -9.12 3.35
N LEU A 5 -12.37 -9.79 2.80
CA LEU A 5 -11.08 -9.98 3.49
C LEU A 5 -9.90 -9.82 2.51
N GLU A 6 -9.98 -8.89 1.57
CA GLU A 6 -8.84 -8.61 0.69
C GLU A 6 -7.91 -7.63 1.39
N THR A 7 -6.66 -8.04 1.58
CA THR A 7 -5.60 -7.13 2.01
C THR A 7 -5.47 -6.05 0.93
N CYS A 8 -5.60 -4.80 1.33
CA CYS A 8 -5.45 -3.66 0.44
C CYS A 8 -4.10 -2.99 0.69
N CYS A 9 -3.41 -2.64 -0.40
CA CYS A 9 -2.30 -1.71 -0.40
C CYS A 9 -2.84 -0.30 -0.64
N LEU A 10 -2.41 0.64 0.19
CA LEU A 10 -2.83 2.03 0.19
C LEU A 10 -1.62 2.94 0.03
N LEU A 11 -1.65 3.79 -0.99
CA LEU A 11 -0.72 4.90 -1.12
C LEU A 11 -1.37 6.16 -0.56
N LEU A 12 -0.73 6.75 0.46
CA LEU A 12 -1.20 7.95 1.12
C LEU A 12 -0.39 9.19 0.67
N HIS A 13 -0.98 10.37 0.87
CA HIS A 13 -0.32 11.65 0.68
C HIS A 13 1.00 11.71 1.48
N ASN A 14 2.12 12.06 0.81
CA ASN A 14 3.53 11.92 1.26
C ASN A 14 4.18 10.54 1.07
N ILE A 15 3.67 9.72 0.12
CA ILE A 15 4.35 8.50 -0.37
C ILE A 15 4.44 7.38 0.71
N PHE A 16 3.61 7.45 1.75
CA PHE A 16 3.47 6.34 2.69
C PHE A 16 2.70 5.20 2.02
N THR A 17 3.24 3.99 2.14
CA THR A 17 2.58 2.77 1.70
C THR A 17 2.13 2.00 2.93
N VAL A 18 0.84 1.71 3.02
CA VAL A 18 0.24 0.94 4.11
C VAL A 18 -0.48 -0.27 3.52
N THR A 19 -0.27 -1.44 4.10
CA THR A 19 -1.08 -2.64 3.81
C THR A 19 -1.91 -3.01 5.02
N GLY A 20 -3.09 -3.57 4.80
CA GLY A 20 -3.96 -4.06 5.88
C GLY A 20 -5.24 -4.69 5.37
N THR A 21 -5.96 -5.37 6.25
CA THR A 21 -7.25 -5.98 5.90
C THR A 21 -8.34 -4.92 5.92
N LEU A 22 -8.98 -4.66 4.78
CA LEU A 22 -10.09 -3.71 4.71
C LEU A 22 -11.30 -4.25 5.48
N LYS A 23 -11.70 -3.55 6.55
CA LYS A 23 -12.86 -3.91 7.38
C LYS A 23 -14.11 -3.09 7.06
N GLY A 24 -13.94 -1.91 6.47
CA GLY A 24 -15.05 -1.05 6.10
C GLY A 24 -14.60 0.26 5.46
N TYR A 25 -15.55 0.94 4.82
CA TYR A 25 -15.34 2.25 4.23
C TYR A 25 -16.64 3.06 4.21
N ASP A 26 -16.54 4.37 3.99
CA ASP A 26 -17.68 5.26 3.77
C ASP A 26 -17.65 5.95 2.40
N GLN A 27 -18.66 6.77 2.12
CA GLN A 27 -18.79 7.50 0.85
C GLN A 27 -17.70 8.56 0.61
N LEU A 28 -16.99 8.96 1.67
CA LEU A 28 -15.86 9.89 1.60
C LEU A 28 -14.52 9.17 1.46
N LEU A 29 -14.55 7.84 1.26
CA LEU A 29 -13.39 6.96 1.17
C LEU A 29 -12.53 6.98 2.44
N ASN A 30 -13.11 7.23 3.61
CA ASN A 30 -12.44 6.90 4.85
C ASN A 30 -12.43 5.38 4.99
N LEU A 31 -11.26 4.79 5.25
CA LEU A 31 -11.06 3.34 5.27
C LEU A 31 -10.70 2.87 6.67
N VAL A 32 -11.27 1.75 7.08
CA VAL A 32 -10.89 1.05 8.31
C VAL A 32 -10.03 -0.14 7.91
N LEU A 33 -8.76 -0.13 8.32
CA LEU A 33 -7.84 -1.24 8.12
C LEU A 33 -7.51 -1.89 9.44
N ASP A 34 -7.55 -3.22 9.45
CA ASP A 34 -7.05 -4.02 10.56
C ASP A 34 -5.70 -4.65 10.21
N GLU A 35 -4.94 -5.00 11.26
CA GLU A 35 -3.59 -5.55 11.15
C GLU A 35 -2.66 -4.71 10.24
N ALA A 36 -2.87 -3.38 10.23
CA ALA A 36 -2.19 -2.50 9.29
C ALA A 36 -0.68 -2.42 9.55
N ILE A 37 0.09 -2.39 8.46
CA ILE A 37 1.54 -2.30 8.44
C ILE A 37 1.94 -1.16 7.51
N GLU A 38 2.78 -0.26 7.99
CA GLU A 38 3.40 0.81 7.21
C GLU A 38 4.78 0.39 6.73
N PHE A 39 5.10 0.64 5.46
CA PHE A 39 6.44 0.48 4.90
C PHE A 39 7.20 1.80 5.01
N LEU A 40 8.33 1.77 5.70
CA LEU A 40 9.16 2.95 5.93
C LEU A 40 9.96 3.29 4.67
N ARG A 41 10.12 4.60 4.42
CA ARG A 41 10.96 5.13 3.34
C ARG A 41 12.37 5.36 3.83
N ASP A 42 13.31 5.37 2.89
CA ASP A 42 14.69 5.76 3.16
C ASP A 42 14.71 7.24 3.56
N PRO A 43 15.32 7.62 4.71
CA PRO A 43 15.37 9.01 5.15
C PRO A 43 16.17 9.91 4.19
N ASP A 44 17.09 9.33 3.43
CA ASP A 44 17.95 10.05 2.48
C ASP A 44 17.35 10.06 1.05
N ASP A 45 16.47 9.09 0.72
CA ASP A 45 15.75 9.02 -0.56
C ASP A 45 14.26 8.64 -0.38
N PRO A 46 13.33 9.61 -0.33
CA PRO A 46 11.90 9.37 -0.13
C PRO A 46 11.23 8.54 -1.22
N LEU A 47 11.83 8.40 -2.39
CA LEU A 47 11.29 7.58 -3.49
C LEU A 47 11.60 6.10 -3.28
N LYS A 48 12.58 5.77 -2.45
CA LYS A 48 12.99 4.40 -2.17
C LYS A 48 12.19 3.83 -1.00
N THR A 49 11.43 2.77 -1.28
CA THR A 49 10.81 1.96 -0.23
C THR A 49 11.91 1.12 0.44
N THR A 50 11.85 0.96 1.76
CA THR A 50 12.69 0.01 2.49
C THR A 50 11.86 -1.20 2.91
N ASP A 51 12.51 -2.32 3.21
CA ASP A 51 11.85 -3.51 3.78
C ASP A 51 11.48 -3.31 5.26
N GLN A 52 11.83 -2.16 5.85
CA GLN A 52 11.50 -1.87 7.24
C GLN A 52 10.02 -1.56 7.36
N THR A 53 9.38 -2.23 8.29
CA THR A 53 7.94 -2.11 8.51
C THR A 53 7.63 -1.69 9.94
N ARG A 54 6.50 -0.98 10.09
CA ARG A 54 5.95 -0.60 11.39
C ARG A 54 4.53 -1.11 11.51
N ARG A 55 4.24 -1.88 12.56
CA ARG A 55 2.87 -2.32 12.86
C ARG A 55 2.06 -1.15 13.44
N LEU A 56 0.89 -0.92 12.86
CA LEU A 56 -0.06 0.11 13.29
C LEU A 56 -1.32 -0.50 13.94
N GLY A 57 -1.68 -1.73 13.59
CA GLY A 57 -2.87 -2.41 14.14
C GLY A 57 -4.15 -1.93 13.46
N LEU A 58 -5.19 -1.62 14.24
CA LEU A 58 -6.46 -1.11 13.73
C LEU A 58 -6.36 0.41 13.52
N ILE A 59 -6.49 0.86 12.28
CA ILE A 59 -6.38 2.28 11.91
C ILE A 59 -7.57 2.76 11.09
N VAL A 60 -7.75 4.08 11.06
CA VAL A 60 -8.65 4.77 10.14
C VAL A 60 -7.82 5.65 9.20
N CYS A 61 -7.83 5.34 7.92
CA CYS A 61 -7.24 6.17 6.88
C CYS A 61 -8.26 7.22 6.43
N ARG A 62 -7.89 8.50 6.51
CA ARG A 62 -8.76 9.60 6.05
C ARG A 62 -8.76 9.65 4.52
N GLY A 63 -9.95 9.60 3.91
CA GLY A 63 -10.08 9.49 2.45
C GLY A 63 -9.43 10.62 1.66
N THR A 64 -9.35 11.82 2.22
CA THR A 64 -8.64 12.96 1.60
C THR A 64 -7.13 12.74 1.43
N ALA A 65 -6.55 11.79 2.14
CA ALA A 65 -5.14 11.43 2.03
C ALA A 65 -4.92 10.15 1.20
N VAL A 66 -5.98 9.43 0.82
CA VAL A 66 -5.88 8.20 0.03
C VAL A 66 -5.72 8.56 -1.45
N MET A 67 -4.62 8.11 -2.04
CA MET A 67 -4.31 8.36 -3.46
C MET A 67 -4.60 7.14 -4.33
N LEU A 68 -4.27 5.94 -3.84
CA LEU A 68 -4.47 4.69 -4.56
C LEU A 68 -4.86 3.58 -3.58
N VAL A 69 -5.79 2.73 -4.02
CA VAL A 69 -6.18 1.48 -3.35
C VAL A 69 -6.00 0.35 -4.34
N SER A 70 -5.27 -0.69 -3.99
CA SER A 70 -5.18 -1.90 -4.80
C SER A 70 -5.31 -3.16 -3.92
N PRO A 71 -5.87 -4.25 -4.46
CA PRO A 71 -5.72 -5.56 -3.81
C PRO A 71 -4.24 -5.93 -3.80
N THR A 72 -3.82 -6.68 -2.79
CA THR A 72 -2.46 -7.25 -2.76
C THR A 72 -2.38 -8.57 -3.53
N ASP A 73 -3.51 -9.26 -3.71
CA ASP A 73 -3.59 -10.47 -4.50
C ASP A 73 -3.52 -10.13 -6.00
N GLY A 74 -2.65 -10.83 -6.73
CA GLY A 74 -2.39 -10.58 -8.15
C GLY A 74 -1.49 -9.38 -8.47
N THR A 75 -0.87 -8.74 -7.46
CA THR A 75 0.15 -7.70 -7.66
C THR A 75 1.52 -8.18 -7.20
N ASP A 76 2.48 -8.24 -8.12
CA ASP A 76 3.86 -8.58 -7.84
C ASP A 76 4.80 -7.47 -8.32
N GLU A 77 5.87 -7.23 -7.56
CA GLU A 77 6.96 -6.38 -8.02
C GLU A 77 7.71 -7.10 -9.15
N ILE A 78 7.92 -6.39 -10.26
CA ILE A 78 8.63 -6.91 -11.43
C ILE A 78 9.87 -6.07 -11.71
N ALA A 79 10.88 -6.72 -12.29
CA ALA A 79 12.00 -5.99 -12.87
C ALA A 79 11.51 -5.03 -13.97
N ASN A 80 12.23 -3.93 -14.17
CA ASN A 80 11.91 -2.97 -15.22
C ASN A 80 11.83 -3.69 -16.60
N PRO A 81 10.65 -3.74 -17.24
CA PRO A 81 10.44 -4.53 -18.47
C PRO A 81 11.06 -3.89 -19.72
N PHE A 82 11.59 -2.68 -19.60
CA PHE A 82 12.20 -1.93 -20.70
C PHE A 82 13.73 -2.02 -20.72
N ILE A 83 14.35 -2.70 -19.75
CA ILE A 83 15.78 -3.01 -19.81
C ILE A 83 15.95 -4.06 -20.92
N GLN A 84 16.48 -3.64 -22.06
CA GLN A 84 16.89 -4.57 -23.10
C GLN A 84 18.04 -5.43 -22.56
N PRO A 85 18.04 -6.75 -22.79
CA PRO A 85 19.20 -7.57 -22.48
C PRO A 85 20.40 -7.03 -23.28
N ASP A 86 21.56 -6.92 -22.63
CA ASP A 86 22.79 -6.41 -23.26
C ASP A 86 23.04 -7.14 -24.60
N GLY A 87 22.88 -6.42 -25.72
CA GLY A 87 23.18 -6.93 -27.07
C GLY A 87 22.01 -7.04 -28.06
N ALA A 88 20.96 -6.21 -27.95
CA ALA A 88 20.00 -5.99 -29.04
C ALA A 88 20.42 -4.83 -29.95
#